data_AF-A0A0R3U527-F1
#
_entry.id   AF-A0A0R3U527-F1
#
_cell.length_a   1.000
_cell.length_b   1.000
_cell.length_c   1.000
_cell.angle_alpha   90.00
_cell.angle_beta   90.00
_cell.angle_gamma   90.00
#
_symmetry.space_group_name_H-M   'P 1'
#
loop_
_entity.id
_entity.type
_entity.pdbx_description
1 polymer ?
#
loop_
_entity_poly.entity_id
_entity_poly.type
_entity_poly.pdbx_seq_one_letter_code
_entity_poly.pdbx_strand_id
1 'polypeptide(L)'
;LTFKGELCDQDVDECASDPCRNGGKCLNTRGSFVCKCPPGFDGALCERPVDPCDSTYGPICSNGGVCIAVNGRPTCRCPPGFSGSRCEVSQTHFCT
;
A
#
# COMPACT_ATOMS: atom_id res chain seq x y z
N LEU A 1 8.16 14.21 -21.85
CA LEU A 1 7.20 15.23 -22.33
C LEU A 1 5.83 14.57 -22.27
N THR A 2 4.87 15.15 -21.55
CA THR A 2 3.53 14.57 -21.33
C THR A 2 2.47 15.21 -22.22
N PHE A 3 2.85 16.22 -23.02
CA PHE A 3 2.02 16.87 -24.03
C PHE A 3 2.76 16.92 -25.37
N LYS A 4 2.00 16.94 -26.46
CA LYS A 4 2.44 16.98 -27.86
C LYS A 4 1.61 17.97 -28.68
N GLY A 5 1.95 18.12 -29.97
CA GLY A 5 1.33 19.08 -30.88
C GLY A 5 2.09 20.40 -30.96
N GLU A 6 1.79 21.21 -31.97
CA GLU A 6 2.48 22.49 -32.22
C GLU A 6 2.33 23.48 -31.06
N LEU A 7 1.20 23.41 -30.36
CA LEU A 7 0.87 24.26 -29.21
C LEU A 7 1.01 23.53 -27.86
N CYS A 8 1.54 22.31 -27.83
CA CYS A 8 1.63 21.46 -26.62
C CYS A 8 0.28 21.29 -25.88
N ASP A 9 -0.82 21.25 -26.63
CA ASP A 9 -2.19 21.18 -26.12
C ASP A 9 -2.78 19.76 -26.17
N GLN A 10 -2.12 18.85 -26.88
CA GLN A 10 -2.54 17.46 -27.01
C GLN A 10 -1.87 16.60 -25.95
N ASP A 11 -2.68 15.83 -25.23
CA ASP A 11 -2.19 14.88 -24.24
C ASP A 11 -1.42 13.72 -24.91
N VAL A 12 -0.33 13.28 -24.29
CA VAL A 12 0.31 12.02 -24.65
C VAL A 12 -0.49 10.88 -24.00
N ASP A 13 -0.66 9.77 -24.72
CA ASP A 13 -1.20 8.56 -24.12
C ASP A 13 -0.05 7.74 -23.54
N GLU A 14 0.25 7.93 -22.26
CA GLU A 14 1.31 7.17 -21.59
C GLU A 14 0.98 5.67 -21.47
N CYS A 15 -0.31 5.30 -21.56
CA CYS A 15 -0.74 3.90 -21.50
C CYS A 15 -0.40 3.10 -22.75
N ALA A 16 -0.08 3.74 -23.88
CA ALA A 16 0.33 3.05 -25.12
C ALA A 16 1.60 2.20 -24.96
N SER A 17 2.36 2.40 -23.88
CA SER A 17 3.57 1.65 -23.54
C SER A 17 3.34 0.46 -22.60
N ASP A 18 2.10 0.20 -22.19
CA ASP A 18 1.72 -0.78 -21.17
C ASP A 18 2.59 -0.72 -19.89
N PRO A 19 2.62 0.44 -19.21
CA PRO A 19 3.55 0.64 -18.09
C PRO A 19 3.18 -0.13 -16.82
N CYS A 20 1.90 -0.52 -16.66
CA CYS A 20 1.41 -1.22 -15.47
C CYS A 20 1.81 -2.70 -15.47
N ARG A 21 2.34 -3.18 -14.34
CA ARG A 21 2.80 -4.55 -14.12
C ARG A 21 1.70 -5.42 -13.52
N ASN A 22 1.97 -6.73 -13.48
CA ASN A 22 1.15 -7.74 -12.79
C ASN A 22 -0.35 -7.73 -13.17
N GLY A 23 -0.67 -7.35 -14.42
CA GLY A 23 -2.06 -7.26 -14.89
C GLY A 23 -2.81 -6.00 -14.47
N GLY A 24 -2.10 -4.96 -14.01
CA GLY A 24 -2.66 -3.65 -13.73
C GLY A 24 -3.29 -3.00 -14.95
N LYS A 25 -4.44 -2.34 -14.76
CA LYS A 25 -5.14 -1.60 -15.81
C LYS A 25 -4.61 -0.16 -15.86
N CYS A 26 -3.98 0.21 -16.97
CA CYS A 26 -3.54 1.59 -17.18
C CYS A 26 -4.73 2.50 -17.51
N LEU A 27 -4.74 3.70 -16.93
CA LEU A 27 -5.67 4.78 -17.24
C LEU A 27 -4.88 6.04 -17.59
N ASN A 28 -5.03 6.50 -18.83
CA ASN A 28 -4.43 7.75 -19.26
C ASN A 28 -5.14 8.92 -18.59
N THR A 29 -4.39 9.91 -18.17
CA THR A 29 -4.88 11.13 -17.53
C THR A 29 -4.19 12.34 -18.13
N ARG A 30 -4.75 13.53 -17.95
CA ARG A 30 -4.14 14.72 -18.55
C ARG A 30 -2.74 14.96 -17.96
N GLY A 31 -1.71 14.78 -18.79
CA GLY A 31 -0.30 14.97 -18.48
C GLY A 31 0.33 13.85 -17.66
N SER A 32 -0.31 12.68 -17.52
CA SER A 32 0.18 11.55 -16.73
C SER A 32 -0.66 10.28 -16.95
N PHE A 33 -0.37 9.20 -16.23
CA PHE A 33 -1.24 8.04 -16.14
C PHE A 33 -1.37 7.52 -14.71
N VAL A 34 -2.36 6.67 -14.49
CA VAL A 34 -2.57 5.95 -13.23
C VAL A 34 -2.78 4.46 -13.51
N CYS A 35 -2.07 3.61 -12.78
CA CYS A 35 -2.32 2.17 -12.80
C CYS A 35 -3.37 1.79 -11.74
N LYS A 36 -4.41 1.09 -12.16
CA LYS A 36 -5.34 0.39 -11.27
C LYS A 36 -4.82 -1.02 -11.03
N CYS A 37 -4.30 -1.26 -9.83
CA CYS A 37 -3.71 -2.54 -9.48
C CYS A 37 -4.77 -3.62 -9.19
N PRO A 38 -4.52 -4.86 -9.60
CA PRO A 38 -5.37 -5.98 -9.21
C PRO A 38 -5.17 -6.30 -7.72
N PRO A 39 -6.10 -7.07 -7.11
CA PRO A 39 -5.96 -7.49 -5.72
C PRO A 39 -4.61 -8.20 -5.48
N GLY A 40 -3.92 -7.78 -4.41
CA GLY A 40 -2.63 -8.36 -4.03
C GLY A 40 -1.40 -7.63 -4.59
N PHE A 41 -1.57 -6.57 -5.39
CA PHE A 41 -0.46 -5.72 -5.85
C PHE A 41 -0.68 -4.24 -5.54
N ASP A 42 0.40 -3.52 -5.30
CA ASP A 42 0.47 -2.10 -5.05
C ASP A 42 1.71 -1.47 -5.72
N GLY A 43 1.94 -0.19 -5.46
CA GLY A 43 2.95 0.61 -6.15
C GLY A 43 2.38 1.42 -7.31
N ALA A 44 3.15 2.38 -7.81
CA ALA A 44 2.70 3.30 -8.86
C ALA A 44 2.44 2.57 -10.18
N LEU A 45 3.15 1.47 -10.41
CA LEU A 45 3.06 0.61 -11.59
C LEU A 45 2.53 -0.78 -11.24
N CYS A 46 1.95 -0.98 -10.05
CA CYS A 46 1.53 -2.30 -9.57
C CYS A 46 2.68 -3.33 -9.53
N GLU A 47 3.90 -2.84 -9.32
CA GLU A 47 5.14 -3.62 -9.38
C GLU A 47 5.40 -4.46 -8.13
N ARG A 48 4.74 -4.12 -7.01
CA ARG A 48 5.01 -4.70 -5.70
C ARG A 48 3.83 -5.55 -5.23
N PRO A 49 4.07 -6.73 -4.62
CA PRO A 49 3.03 -7.46 -3.91
C PRO A 49 2.62 -6.71 -2.65
N VAL A 50 1.32 -6.67 -2.35
CA VAL A 50 0.80 -6.07 -1.12
C VAL A 50 1.36 -6.83 0.09
N ASP A 51 2.09 -6.11 0.94
CA ASP A 51 2.45 -6.58 2.27
C ASP A 51 1.40 -6.08 3.28
N PRO A 52 0.64 -6.98 3.94
CA PRO A 52 -0.33 -6.59 4.96
C PRO A 52 0.29 -5.81 6.13
N CYS A 53 1.60 -5.96 6.36
CA CYS A 53 2.37 -5.27 7.38
C CYS A 53 3.12 -4.03 6.87
N ASP A 54 2.86 -3.57 5.63
CA ASP A 54 3.46 -2.35 5.11
C ASP A 54 3.01 -1.13 5.93
N SER A 55 3.97 -0.53 6.65
CA SER A 55 3.76 0.64 7.49
C SER A 55 3.50 1.93 6.72
N THR A 56 3.63 1.95 5.39
CA THR A 56 3.28 3.11 4.56
C THR A 56 1.80 3.48 4.66
N TYR A 57 0.94 2.51 5.02
CA TYR A 57 -0.49 2.73 5.31
C TYR A 57 -0.76 3.16 6.76
N GLY A 58 0.30 3.35 7.57
CA GLY A 58 0.25 3.78 8.96
C GLY A 58 0.63 2.69 9.97
N PRO A 59 0.74 3.03 11.27
CA PRO A 59 1.12 2.09 12.31
C PRO A 59 -0.02 1.08 12.56
N ILE A 60 0.24 -0.18 12.24
CA ILE A 60 -0.73 -1.28 12.42
C ILE A 60 -0.80 -1.71 13.89
N CYS A 61 0.35 -1.86 14.53
CA CYS A 61 0.49 -2.28 15.93
C CYS A 61 0.96 -1.11 16.80
N SER A 62 0.37 -0.97 17.97
CA SER A 62 0.68 0.03 19.00
C SER A 62 1.68 -0.52 20.01
N ASN A 63 2.20 0.35 20.88
CA ASN A 63 3.00 -0.01 22.06
C ASN A 63 4.18 -0.95 21.79
N GLY A 64 4.85 -0.78 20.64
CA GLY A 64 5.99 -1.62 20.25
C GLY A 64 5.62 -3.02 19.78
N GLY A 65 4.35 -3.27 19.45
CA GLY A 65 3.90 -4.50 18.81
C GLY A 65 4.56 -4.73 17.45
N VAL A 66 4.87 -6.00 17.15
CA VAL A 66 5.45 -6.40 15.87
C VAL A 66 4.34 -6.90 14.95
N CYS A 67 4.16 -6.28 13.80
CA CYS A 67 3.25 -6.80 12.78
C CYS A 67 3.86 -8.04 12.12
N ILE A 68 3.05 -9.08 11.99
CA ILE A 68 3.36 -10.28 11.22
C ILE A 68 2.19 -10.62 10.29
N ALA A 69 2.49 -11.06 9.08
CA ALA A 69 1.47 -11.53 8.15
C ALA A 69 1.13 -13.00 8.45
N VAL A 70 -0.12 -13.27 8.80
CA VAL A 70 -0.63 -14.64 9.04
C VAL A 70 -1.76 -14.90 8.06
N ASN A 71 -1.58 -15.87 7.16
CA ASN A 71 -2.55 -16.19 6.09
C ASN A 71 -2.98 -14.96 5.27
N GLY A 72 -2.03 -14.06 4.97
CA GLY A 72 -2.29 -12.83 4.20
C GLY A 72 -3.02 -11.73 4.98
N ARG A 73 -3.17 -11.86 6.31
CA ARG A 73 -3.78 -10.84 7.17
C ARG A 73 -2.74 -10.26 8.12
N PRO A 74 -2.81 -8.94 8.42
CA PRO A 74 -1.96 -8.34 9.42
C PRO A 74 -2.37 -8.84 10.81
N THR A 75 -1.40 -9.32 11.58
CA THR A 75 -1.59 -9.78 12.96
C THR A 75 -0.51 -9.15 13.84
N CYS A 76 -0.89 -8.59 14.98
CA CYS A 76 0.06 -7.99 15.90
C CYS A 76 0.53 -8.99 16.96
N ARG A 77 1.84 -9.16 17.09
CA ARG A 77 2.46 -9.85 18.23
C ARG A 77 2.80 -8.83 19.30
N CYS A 78 2.05 -8.86 20.41
CA CYS A 78 2.18 -7.87 21.47
C CYS A 78 3.35 -8.18 22.42
N PRO A 79 4.08 -7.14 22.88
CA PRO A 79 5.06 -7.30 23.94
C PRO A 79 4.37 -7.59 25.29
N PRO A 80 5.12 -8.09 26.29
CA PRO A 80 4.59 -8.30 27.64
C PRO A 80 3.95 -7.03 28.22
N GLY A 81 2.82 -7.18 28.91
CA GLY A 81 2.07 -6.06 29.46
C GLY A 81 1.14 -5.35 28.47
N PHE A 82 1.00 -5.84 27.23
CA PHE A 82 0.06 -5.29 26.24
C PHE A 82 -0.84 -6.38 25.65
N SER A 83 -2.01 -5.98 25.16
CA SER A 83 -2.99 -6.85 24.51
C SER A 83 -3.91 -6.06 23.56
N GLY A 84 -4.87 -6.74 22.96
CA GLY A 84 -5.72 -6.20 21.91
C GLY A 84 -5.22 -6.57 20.52
N SER A 85 -6.08 -6.43 19.52
CA SER A 85 -5.77 -6.81 18.14
C SER A 85 -4.63 -5.98 17.53
N ARG A 86 -4.40 -4.78 18.09
CA ARG A 86 -3.34 -3.84 17.71
C ARG A 86 -2.42 -3.54 18.88
N CYS A 87 -2.41 -4.34 19.94
CA CYS A 87 -1.60 -4.10 21.15
C CYS A 87 -1.88 -2.76 21.84
N GLU A 88 -3.10 -2.23 21.68
CA GLU A 88 -3.54 -0.92 22.17
C GLU A 88 -3.87 -0.90 23.66
N VAL A 89 -4.12 -2.07 24.26
CA VAL A 89 -4.52 -2.19 25.66
C VAL A 89 -3.29 -2.47 26.52
N SER A 90 -2.93 -1.53 27.40
CA SER A 90 -1.94 -1.76 28.45
C SER A 90 -2.55 -2.63 29.54
N GLN A 91 -2.06 -3.86 29.67
CA GLN A 91 -2.36 -4.74 30.78
C GLN A 91 -1.48 -4.31 31.96
N THR A 92 -1.99 -3.39 32.77
CA THR A 92 -1.40 -3.10 34.07
C THR A 92 -1.43 -4.40 34.87
N HIS A 93 -0.26 -4.99 35.15
CA HIS A 93 -0.14 -6.01 36.18
C HIS A 93 -0.56 -5.35 37.50
N PHE A 94 -1.82 -5.52 37.90
CA PHE A 94 -2.16 -5.43 39.32
C PHE A 94 -1.52 -6.66 39.96
N CYS A 95 -0.31 -6.49 40.49
CA CYS A 95 0.18 -7.39 41.51
C CYS A 95 -0.70 -7.12 42.75
N THR A 96 -1.71 -7.98 42.99
CA THR A 96 -2.34 -8.14 44.31
C THR A 96 -1.64 -9.24 45.08
#